data_AF-X1C0B4-F1
#
_entry.id   AF-X1C0B4-F1
#
_cell.length_a   1.000
_cell.length_b   1.000
_cell.length_c   1.000
_cell.angle_alpha   90.00
_cell.angle_beta   90.00
_cell.angle_gamma   90.00
#
_symmetry.space_group_name_H-M   'P 1'
#
loop_
_entity.id
_entity.type
_entity.pdbx_description
1 polymer ?
#
loop_
_entity_poly.entity_id
_entity_poly.type
_entity_poly.pdbx_seq_one_letter_code
_entity_poly.pdbx_strand_id
1 'polypeptide(L)'
;LLFNRLNQDARRQYPIKICQFGKAYRNEISPRQGVLRMRAFDQLELQLFIGKQQEMEFEDYEEIKDKILPLLDWKLQEKNIDKPEKISLETAINTKLLKKPAYAYCLYITYYLTRILGFPEEVIRLRQHSINERAHYADDAWDLEIKTKQFGWVEICGVHDRTNYDLRRHGEFSKQNFNINMSSDSETKEIPQILEIAFGIDRIIYTLLETNFNVEEGRINLKLNPNLAPNIVAVFPLVKNKENIRKLALSVHRDLLENRINSFYDASGSIGKRYRRQDEIGTMYCVTIDYDS
;
A
#
# COMPACT_ATOMS: atom_id res chain seq x y z
N LEU A 1 5.06 11.54 22.47
CA LEU A 1 4.62 10.24 21.93
C LEU A 1 3.66 9.58 22.89
N LEU A 2 2.62 8.89 22.40
CA LEU A 2 1.67 8.14 23.24
C LEU A 2 2.15 6.72 23.59
N PHE A 3 3.42 6.40 23.34
CA PHE A 3 3.99 5.06 23.49
C PHE A 3 3.69 4.40 24.84
N ASN A 4 3.83 5.13 25.95
CA ASN A 4 3.57 4.56 27.28
C ASN A 4 2.10 4.11 27.47
N ARG A 5 1.15 4.79 26.85
CA ARG A 5 -0.26 4.37 26.86
C ARG A 5 -0.47 3.16 25.95
N LEU A 6 0.11 3.20 24.75
CA LEU A 6 0.06 2.07 23.80
C LEU A 6 0.65 0.79 24.41
N ASN A 7 1.76 0.92 25.14
CA ASN A 7 2.39 -0.18 25.86
C ASN A 7 1.49 -0.74 26.98
N GLN A 8 0.80 0.13 27.71
CA GLN A 8 -0.17 -0.29 28.73
C GLN A 8 -1.36 -1.01 28.11
N ASP A 9 -1.92 -0.47 27.03
CA ASP A 9 -3.06 -1.05 26.31
C ASP A 9 -2.72 -2.40 25.68
N ALA A 10 -1.51 -2.53 25.11
CA ALA A 10 -0.97 -3.78 24.62
C ALA A 10 -0.60 -4.77 25.73
N ARG A 11 -0.80 -4.41 27.00
CA ARG A 11 -0.43 -5.21 28.18
C ARG A 11 1.03 -5.66 28.17
N ARG A 12 1.91 -4.82 27.59
CA ARG A 12 3.35 -5.09 27.42
C ARG A 12 3.66 -6.37 26.63
N GLN A 13 2.74 -6.77 25.75
CA GLN A 13 2.97 -7.86 24.82
C GLN A 13 3.59 -7.30 23.55
N TYR A 14 4.79 -7.77 23.22
CA TYR A 14 5.54 -7.38 22.03
C TYR A 14 5.58 -8.53 21.02
N PRO A 15 5.54 -8.23 19.71
CA PRO A 15 5.61 -6.89 19.11
C PRO A 15 4.29 -6.10 19.19
N ILE A 16 4.37 -4.77 19.26
CA ILE A 16 3.20 -3.87 19.18
C ILE A 16 3.15 -3.28 17.76
N LYS A 17 2.06 -3.53 17.03
CA LYS A 17 1.81 -3.01 15.68
C LYS A 17 0.78 -1.87 15.76
N ILE A 18 1.17 -0.64 15.44
CA ILE A 18 0.28 0.53 15.44
C ILE A 18 0.15 1.07 14.03
N CYS A 19 -1.07 1.32 13.58
CA CYS A 19 -1.33 1.91 12.28
C CYS A 19 -2.04 3.26 12.44
N GLN A 20 -1.59 4.26 11.69
CA GLN A 20 -2.21 5.58 11.62
C GLN A 20 -2.47 5.94 10.16
N PHE A 21 -3.70 6.35 9.89
CA PHE A 21 -4.08 6.96 8.61
C PHE A 21 -4.42 8.43 8.85
N GLY A 22 -3.92 9.33 8.02
CA GLY A 22 -4.28 10.74 8.11
C GLY A 22 -3.53 11.63 7.14
N LYS A 23 -3.85 12.93 7.24
CA LYS A 23 -3.19 13.97 6.43
C LYS A 23 -1.83 14.31 6.98
N ALA A 24 -0.85 14.34 6.08
CA ALA A 24 0.47 14.89 6.32
C ALA A 24 0.68 16.13 5.46
N TYR A 25 1.58 16.99 5.92
CA TYR A 25 1.87 18.27 5.28
C TYR A 25 3.38 18.42 5.10
N ARG A 26 3.80 18.83 3.90
CA ARG A 26 5.17 19.20 3.60
C ARG A 26 5.15 20.57 2.93
N ASN A 27 5.94 21.52 3.44
CA ASN A 27 6.02 22.86 2.84
C ASN A 27 6.92 22.83 1.58
N GLU A 28 6.44 22.13 0.56
CA GLU A 28 7.16 21.91 -0.68
C GLU A 28 7.40 23.24 -1.43
N ILE A 29 8.67 23.47 -1.78
CA ILE A 29 9.13 24.70 -2.44
C ILE A 29 8.55 24.79 -3.85
N SER A 30 8.50 23.68 -4.57
CA SER A 30 7.99 23.62 -5.94
C SER A 30 7.13 22.37 -6.14
N PRO A 31 5.82 22.44 -5.83
CA PRO A 31 4.87 21.39 -6.18
C PRO A 31 4.85 21.18 -7.70
N ARG A 32 5.07 19.94 -8.16
CA ARG A 32 5.18 19.55 -9.58
C ARG A 32 4.70 18.11 -9.77
N GLN A 33 4.48 17.71 -11.03
CA GLN A 33 4.13 16.32 -11.39
C GLN A 33 2.83 15.82 -10.72
N GLY A 34 1.84 16.71 -10.57
CA GLY A 34 0.53 16.38 -10.04
C GLY A 34 0.60 15.81 -8.62
N VAL A 35 0.12 14.58 -8.45
CA VAL A 35 0.01 13.95 -7.13
C VAL A 35 1.33 13.47 -6.53
N LEU A 36 2.40 13.43 -7.33
CA LEU A 36 3.70 12.91 -6.86
C LEU A 36 4.37 13.86 -5.86
N ARG A 37 4.10 15.17 -5.97
CA ARG A 37 4.75 16.20 -5.16
C ARG A 37 3.74 17.26 -4.70
N MET A 38 3.05 16.95 -3.61
CA MET A 38 1.99 17.75 -3.00
C MET A 38 2.42 18.39 -1.68
N ARG A 39 1.68 19.42 -1.24
CA ARG A 39 1.88 20.07 0.08
C ARG A 39 1.05 19.45 1.19
N ALA A 40 -0.06 18.81 0.85
CA ALA A 40 -0.93 18.07 1.74
C ALA A 40 -1.29 16.77 1.03
N PHE A 41 -1.14 15.63 1.69
CA PHE A 41 -1.38 14.30 1.10
C PHE A 41 -1.77 13.33 2.23
N ASP A 42 -2.43 12.24 1.87
CA ASP A 42 -2.84 11.22 2.82
C ASP A 42 -1.76 10.15 2.95
N GLN A 43 -1.42 9.80 4.19
CA GLN A 43 -0.44 8.75 4.52
C GLN A 43 -1.09 7.67 5.37
N LEU A 44 -0.64 6.44 5.15
CA LEU A 44 -0.89 5.30 6.02
C LEU A 44 0.46 4.82 6.55
N GLU A 45 0.69 4.97 7.85
CA GLU A 45 1.92 4.58 8.50
C GLU A 45 1.65 3.43 9.47
N LEU A 46 2.44 2.36 9.39
CA LEU A 46 2.48 1.29 10.36
C LEU A 46 3.83 1.35 11.09
N GLN A 47 3.78 1.36 12.41
CA GLN A 47 4.95 1.29 13.29
C GLN A 47 4.89 0.01 14.10
N LEU A 48 5.92 -0.82 13.95
CA LEU A 48 6.16 -2.03 14.72
C LEU A 48 7.17 -1.72 15.83
N PHE A 49 6.72 -1.71 17.07
CA PHE A 49 7.60 -1.65 18.24
C PHE A 49 7.97 -3.06 18.67
N ILE A 50 9.27 -3.35 18.72
CA ILE A 50 9.79 -4.71 18.91
C ILE A 50 11.10 -4.69 19.70
N GLY A 51 11.39 -5.73 20.48
CA GLY A 51 12.67 -5.87 21.17
C GLY A 51 13.77 -6.39 20.26
N LYS A 52 15.03 -6.14 20.61
CA LYS A 52 16.18 -6.47 19.73
C LYS A 52 16.30 -7.96 19.43
N GLN A 53 16.06 -8.83 20.42
CA GLN A 53 16.09 -10.27 20.20
C GLN A 53 14.93 -10.72 19.32
N GLN A 54 13.73 -10.18 19.55
CA GLN A 54 12.54 -10.50 18.74
C GLN A 54 12.67 -10.06 17.28
N GLU A 55 13.48 -9.05 16.96
CA GLU A 55 13.78 -8.71 15.55
C GLU A 55 14.48 -9.85 14.80
N MET A 56 15.30 -10.63 15.54
CA MET A 56 16.05 -11.77 15.03
C MET A 56 15.23 -13.06 15.09
N GLU A 57 14.43 -13.23 16.13
CA GLU A 57 13.57 -14.40 16.38
C GLU A 57 12.10 -14.02 16.16
N PHE A 58 11.75 -13.69 14.91
CA PHE A 58 10.41 -13.22 14.57
C PHE A 58 9.51 -14.36 14.09
N GLU A 59 8.51 -14.75 14.89
CA GLU A 59 7.64 -15.91 14.60
C GLU A 59 6.95 -15.81 13.23
N ASP A 60 6.36 -14.65 12.89
CA ASP A 60 5.66 -14.46 11.62
C ASP A 60 6.59 -14.58 10.38
N TYR A 61 7.93 -14.54 10.56
CA TYR A 61 8.89 -14.71 9.47
C TYR A 61 8.88 -16.13 8.90
N GLU A 62 8.65 -17.14 9.74
CA GLU A 62 8.70 -18.55 9.32
C GLU A 62 7.65 -18.86 8.25
N GLU A 63 6.49 -18.20 8.29
CA GLU A 63 5.41 -18.36 7.31
C GLU A 63 5.74 -17.76 5.93
N ILE A 64 6.71 -16.84 5.88
CA ILE A 64 6.99 -16.02 4.70
C ILE A 64 8.41 -16.17 4.15
N LYS A 65 9.29 -16.92 4.81
CA LYS A 65 10.71 -17.02 4.42
C LYS A 65 10.93 -17.48 2.97
N ASP A 66 10.04 -18.31 2.45
CA ASP A 66 10.08 -18.81 1.07
C ASP A 66 9.49 -17.84 0.04
N LYS A 67 8.88 -16.73 0.48
CA LYS A 67 8.28 -15.75 -0.43
C LYS A 67 9.37 -15.01 -1.19
N ILE A 68 9.12 -14.80 -2.49
CA ILE A 68 10.06 -14.19 -3.41
C ILE A 68 9.67 -12.72 -3.61
N LEU A 69 10.63 -11.81 -3.43
CA LEU A 69 10.45 -10.38 -3.63
C LEU A 69 11.40 -9.87 -4.72
N PRO A 70 10.99 -8.84 -5.50
CA PRO A 70 11.86 -8.15 -6.45
C PRO A 70 12.75 -7.12 -5.74
N LEU A 71 13.89 -7.55 -5.20
CA LEU A 71 14.81 -6.71 -4.42
C LEU A 71 15.92 -6.11 -5.30
N LEU A 72 16.17 -4.81 -5.16
CA LEU A 72 17.25 -4.08 -5.81
C LEU A 72 18.24 -3.53 -4.77
N ASP A 73 19.36 -4.25 -4.58
CA ASP A 73 20.48 -3.87 -3.69
C ASP A 73 21.11 -2.54 -4.15
N TRP A 74 21.49 -1.68 -3.20
CA TRP A 74 22.22 -0.45 -3.47
C TRP A 74 23.58 -0.71 -4.15
N LYS A 75 24.22 -1.85 -3.90
CA LYS A 75 25.48 -2.22 -4.57
C LYS A 75 25.31 -2.47 -6.07
N LEU A 76 24.13 -2.93 -6.49
CA LEU A 76 23.79 -3.09 -7.90
C LEU A 76 23.54 -1.71 -8.54
N GLN A 77 22.87 -0.81 -7.80
CA GLN A 77 22.64 0.56 -8.23
C GLN A 77 23.95 1.31 -8.47
N GLU A 78 24.96 1.17 -7.60
CA GLU A 78 26.29 1.76 -7.81
C GLU A 78 27.02 1.25 -9.06
N LYS A 79 26.69 0.03 -9.49
CA LYS A 79 27.18 -0.57 -10.75
C LYS A 79 26.32 -0.20 -11.96
N ASN A 80 25.36 0.70 -11.80
CA ASN A 80 24.36 1.08 -12.81
C ASN A 80 23.50 -0.10 -13.29
N ILE A 81 23.28 -1.10 -12.42
CA ILE A 81 22.39 -2.23 -12.69
C ILE A 81 21.05 -1.92 -12.00
N ASP A 82 20.07 -1.49 -12.79
CA ASP A 82 18.75 -1.04 -12.30
C ASP A 82 17.66 -2.13 -12.37
N LYS A 83 18.08 -3.40 -12.30
CA LYS A 83 17.19 -4.56 -12.41
C LYS A 83 17.08 -5.26 -11.05
N PRO A 84 15.86 -5.38 -10.48
CA PRO A 84 15.69 -6.13 -9.24
C PRO A 84 15.93 -7.62 -9.46
N GLU A 85 16.52 -8.27 -8.46
CA GLU A 85 16.65 -9.71 -8.39
C GLU A 85 15.44 -10.29 -7.67
N LYS A 86 14.86 -11.36 -8.24
CA LYS A 86 13.79 -12.12 -7.60
C LYS A 86 14.43 -13.15 -6.68
N ILE A 87 14.42 -12.87 -5.38
CA ILE A 87 15.10 -13.68 -4.35
C ILE A 87 14.12 -14.01 -3.22
N SER A 88 14.22 -15.21 -2.66
CA SER A 88 13.46 -15.57 -1.45
C SER A 88 13.97 -14.79 -0.24
N LEU A 89 13.10 -14.49 0.72
CA LEU A 89 13.50 -13.81 1.95
C LEU A 89 14.53 -14.61 2.75
N GLU A 90 14.45 -15.94 2.72
CA GLU A 90 15.45 -16.83 3.32
C GLU A 90 16.83 -16.61 2.69
N THR A 91 16.92 -16.64 1.36
CA THR A 91 18.19 -16.39 0.66
C THR A 91 18.67 -14.96 0.93
N ALA A 92 17.78 -13.97 0.96
CA ALA A 92 18.13 -12.58 1.26
C ALA A 92 18.72 -12.41 2.67
N ILE A 93 18.21 -13.12 3.68
CA ILE A 93 18.78 -13.15 5.04
C ILE A 93 20.12 -13.90 5.04
N ASN A 94 20.19 -15.09 4.45
CA ASN A 94 21.40 -15.92 4.43
C ASN A 94 22.58 -15.25 3.73
N THR A 95 22.31 -14.49 2.67
CA THR A 95 23.30 -13.71 1.90
C THR A 95 23.61 -12.35 2.53
N LYS A 96 22.97 -12.00 3.65
CA LYS A 96 23.08 -10.71 4.36
C LYS A 96 22.67 -9.51 3.51
N LEU A 97 21.83 -9.71 2.50
CA LEU A 97 21.15 -8.61 1.80
C LEU A 97 20.15 -7.94 2.75
N LEU A 98 19.41 -8.76 3.49
CA LEU A 98 18.57 -8.35 4.62
C LEU A 98 19.22 -8.84 5.92
N LYS A 99 19.11 -8.07 6.99
CA LYS A 99 19.75 -8.38 8.28
C LYS A 99 18.82 -9.06 9.28
N LYS A 100 17.55 -8.64 9.32
CA LYS A 100 16.61 -8.95 10.39
C LYS A 100 15.35 -9.61 9.82
N PRO A 101 14.97 -10.81 10.29
CA PRO A 101 13.70 -11.47 9.95
C PRO A 101 12.46 -10.59 10.12
N ALA A 102 12.34 -9.83 11.22
CA ALA A 102 11.21 -8.91 11.40
C ALA A 102 11.15 -7.80 10.32
N TYR A 103 12.30 -7.32 9.86
CA TYR A 103 12.38 -6.32 8.80
C TYR A 103 12.05 -6.91 7.42
N ALA A 104 12.52 -8.12 7.15
CA ALA A 104 12.12 -8.88 5.96
C ALA A 104 10.59 -9.09 5.92
N TYR A 105 9.96 -9.33 7.07
CA TYR A 105 8.51 -9.38 7.18
C TYR A 105 7.84 -8.04 6.83
N CYS A 106 8.36 -6.90 7.28
CA CYS A 106 7.84 -5.60 6.88
C CYS A 106 7.89 -5.40 5.36
N LEU A 107 9.00 -5.75 4.70
CA LEU A 107 9.12 -5.70 3.24
C LEU A 107 8.10 -6.59 2.54
N TYR A 108 7.88 -7.80 3.06
CA TYR A 108 6.86 -8.71 2.54
C TYR A 108 5.46 -8.16 2.67
N ILE A 109 5.08 -7.62 3.83
CA ILE A 109 3.76 -7.02 4.03
C ILE A 109 3.54 -5.87 3.05
N THR A 110 4.54 -5.01 2.85
CA THR A 110 4.47 -3.91 1.89
C THR A 110 4.26 -4.41 0.46
N TYR A 111 5.01 -5.43 0.05
CA TYR A 111 4.85 -6.07 -1.25
C TYR A 111 3.49 -6.77 -1.40
N TYR A 112 3.08 -7.55 -0.41
CA TYR A 112 1.83 -8.32 -0.39
C TYR A 112 0.61 -7.40 -0.51
N LEU A 113 0.54 -6.33 0.29
CA LEU A 113 -0.53 -5.34 0.21
C LEU A 113 -0.59 -4.71 -1.18
N THR A 114 0.56 -4.37 -1.76
CA THR A 114 0.64 -3.83 -3.12
C THR A 114 0.12 -4.83 -4.16
N ARG A 115 0.44 -6.12 -4.03
CA ARG A 115 -0.08 -7.16 -4.94
C ARG A 115 -1.59 -7.34 -4.83
N ILE A 116 -2.16 -7.29 -3.62
CA ILE A 116 -3.61 -7.35 -3.41
C ILE A 116 -4.33 -6.18 -4.09
N LEU A 117 -3.75 -4.99 -4.09
CA LEU A 117 -4.35 -3.82 -4.77
C LEU A 117 -4.50 -4.02 -6.28
N GLY A 118 -3.79 -4.98 -6.87
CA GLY A 118 -3.91 -5.32 -8.30
C GLY A 118 -2.85 -4.69 -9.20
N PHE A 119 -1.74 -4.20 -8.64
CA PHE A 119 -0.59 -3.79 -9.44
C PHE A 119 0.02 -4.99 -10.16
N PRO A 120 0.36 -4.91 -11.47
CA PRO A 120 1.12 -5.96 -12.17
C PRO A 120 2.48 -6.24 -11.49
N GLU A 121 2.97 -7.48 -11.56
CA GLU A 121 4.19 -7.85 -10.82
C GLU A 121 5.45 -7.21 -11.40
N GLU A 122 5.48 -7.08 -12.72
CA GLU A 122 6.60 -6.56 -13.51
C GLU A 122 6.86 -5.06 -13.31
N VAL A 123 5.89 -4.34 -12.73
CA VAL A 123 6.04 -2.92 -12.41
C VAL A 123 6.40 -2.68 -10.96
N ILE A 124 6.57 -3.70 -10.13
CA ILE A 124 6.88 -3.55 -8.70
C ILE A 124 8.36 -3.88 -8.46
N ARG A 125 9.04 -3.05 -7.68
CA ARG A 125 10.34 -3.38 -7.08
C ARG A 125 10.46 -2.82 -5.67
N LEU A 126 11.36 -3.40 -4.88
CA LEU A 126 11.84 -2.78 -3.65
C LEU A 126 13.29 -2.35 -3.86
N ARG A 127 13.56 -1.04 -3.77
CA ARG A 127 14.88 -0.44 -3.98
C ARG A 127 15.51 -0.09 -2.64
N GLN A 128 16.68 -0.62 -2.35
CA GLN A 128 17.41 -0.29 -1.13
C GLN A 128 18.02 1.12 -1.25
N HIS A 129 17.98 1.90 -0.18
CA HIS A 129 18.69 3.17 -0.12
C HIS A 129 20.19 2.95 -0.09
N SER A 130 20.93 3.82 -0.76
CA SER A 130 22.39 3.87 -0.58
C SER A 130 22.77 4.36 0.82
N ILE A 131 24.00 4.12 1.23
CA ILE A 131 24.53 4.59 2.53
C ILE A 131 24.41 6.11 2.68
N ASN A 132 24.52 6.87 1.58
CA ASN A 132 24.45 8.33 1.58
C ASN A 132 23.02 8.90 1.49
N GLU A 133 22.07 8.10 1.02
CA GLU A 133 20.65 8.47 0.89
C GLU A 133 19.88 8.22 2.18
N ARG A 134 20.25 7.16 2.89
CA ARG A 134 19.58 6.73 4.11
C ARG A 134 19.68 7.80 5.20
N ALA A 135 18.60 7.98 5.95
CA ALA A 135 18.59 8.84 7.13
C ALA A 135 19.65 8.38 8.15
N HIS A 136 20.28 9.34 8.85
CA HIS A 136 21.40 9.09 9.77
C HIS A 136 21.08 8.16 10.94
N TYR A 137 19.79 7.92 11.21
CA TYR A 137 19.31 7.07 12.30
C TYR A 137 18.79 5.70 11.85
N ALA A 138 18.63 5.46 10.55
CA ALA A 138 18.08 4.20 10.06
C ALA A 138 19.18 3.13 9.91
N ASP A 139 18.92 1.88 10.30
CA ASP A 139 19.83 0.74 10.10
C ASP A 139 19.70 0.13 8.70
N ASP A 140 18.51 0.21 8.11
CA ASP A 140 18.21 -0.15 6.74
C ASP A 140 16.98 0.62 6.25
N ALA A 141 16.88 0.84 4.93
CA ALA A 141 15.79 1.58 4.32
C ALA A 141 15.56 1.09 2.88
N TRP A 142 14.31 0.80 2.55
CA TRP A 142 13.89 0.30 1.25
C TRP A 142 12.61 0.99 0.79
N ASP A 143 12.60 1.41 -0.47
CA ASP A 143 11.42 1.99 -1.11
C ASP A 143 10.71 0.94 -1.95
N LEU A 144 9.40 0.75 -1.75
CA LEU A 144 8.58 0.09 -2.75
C LEU A 144 8.22 1.09 -3.85
N GLU A 145 8.65 0.78 -5.06
CA GLU A 145 8.50 1.62 -6.23
C GLU A 145 7.63 0.94 -7.30
N ILE A 146 6.81 1.75 -7.97
CA ILE A 146 6.00 1.34 -9.11
C ILE A 146 6.55 1.97 -10.39
N LYS A 147 6.75 1.16 -11.42
CA LYS A 147 7.12 1.63 -12.75
C LYS A 147 5.93 2.24 -13.47
N THR A 148 5.96 3.55 -13.63
CA THR A 148 5.03 4.35 -14.42
C THR A 148 5.51 4.55 -15.84
N LYS A 149 4.59 4.81 -16.78
CA LYS A 149 4.93 5.16 -18.16
C LYS A 149 5.41 6.62 -18.23
N GLN A 150 4.81 7.49 -17.42
CA GLN A 150 5.05 8.93 -17.47
C GLN A 150 6.28 9.38 -16.67
N PHE A 151 6.53 8.80 -15.49
CA PHE A 151 7.51 9.30 -14.53
C PHE A 151 8.62 8.29 -14.17
N GLY A 152 8.64 7.12 -14.82
CA GLY A 152 9.57 6.05 -14.47
C GLY A 152 9.23 5.41 -13.13
N TRP A 153 10.24 5.10 -12.32
CA TRP A 153 10.01 4.50 -11.00
C TRP A 153 9.55 5.55 -9.99
N VAL A 154 8.40 5.31 -9.38
CA VAL A 154 7.78 6.18 -8.38
C VAL A 154 7.68 5.43 -7.07
N GLU A 155 8.32 5.97 -6.03
CA GLU A 155 8.18 5.51 -4.64
C GLU A 155 6.75 5.71 -4.15
N ILE A 156 6.09 4.63 -3.73
CA ILE A 156 4.75 4.65 -3.13
C ILE A 156 4.74 4.27 -1.65
N CYS A 157 5.83 3.64 -1.16
CA CYS A 157 6.00 3.29 0.24
C CYS A 157 7.46 3.30 0.64
N GLY A 158 7.80 3.97 1.72
CA GLY A 158 9.08 3.78 2.41
C GLY A 158 8.96 2.71 3.48
N VAL A 159 9.94 1.82 3.58
CA VAL A 159 10.08 0.84 4.67
C VAL A 159 11.40 1.13 5.37
N HIS A 160 11.36 1.37 6.68
CA HIS A 160 12.52 1.86 7.43
C HIS A 160 12.73 1.07 8.71
N ASP A 161 13.96 0.65 8.95
CA ASP A 161 14.41 0.23 10.28
C ASP A 161 15.00 1.47 10.97
N ARG A 162 14.22 2.06 11.89
CA ARG A 162 14.57 3.32 12.56
C ARG A 162 15.32 3.08 13.88
N THR A 163 15.65 1.83 14.20
CA THR A 163 16.23 1.42 15.48
C THR A 163 15.41 1.93 16.66
N ASN A 164 16.03 2.34 17.77
CA ASN A 164 15.34 2.96 18.92
C ASN A 164 15.39 4.49 18.91
N TYR A 165 15.81 5.10 17.79
CA TYR A 165 16.14 6.52 17.72
C TYR A 165 15.01 7.42 18.20
N ASP A 166 13.79 7.21 17.70
CA ASP A 166 12.66 8.10 17.99
C ASP A 166 12.29 8.09 19.46
N LEU A 167 12.12 6.91 20.05
CA LEU A 167 11.81 6.78 21.47
C LEU A 167 12.96 7.30 22.33
N ARG A 168 14.22 7.01 21.98
CA ARG A 168 15.37 7.53 22.72
C ARG A 168 15.38 9.06 22.72
N ARG A 169 15.25 9.70 21.56
CA ARG A 169 15.23 11.17 21.44
C ARG A 169 14.03 11.78 22.16
N HIS A 170 12.83 11.23 21.98
CA HIS A 170 11.67 11.71 22.72
C HIS A 170 11.84 11.55 24.23
N GLY A 171 12.45 10.45 24.70
CA GLY A 171 12.73 10.21 26.11
C GLY A 171 13.70 11.23 26.69
N GLU A 172 14.80 11.50 25.98
CA GLU A 172 15.82 12.50 26.32
C GLU A 172 15.19 13.89 26.57
N PHE A 173 14.36 14.39 25.64
CA PHE A 173 13.81 15.75 25.75
C PHE A 173 12.54 15.86 26.59
N SER A 174 11.70 14.82 26.62
CA SER A 174 10.47 14.83 27.43
C SER A 174 10.69 14.38 28.88
N LYS A 175 11.87 13.82 29.18
CA LYS A 175 12.20 13.17 30.46
C LYS A 175 11.28 12.00 30.80
N GLN A 176 10.62 11.41 29.81
CA GLN A 176 9.82 10.20 29.97
C GLN A 176 10.68 8.95 29.78
N ASN A 177 10.40 7.92 30.57
CA ASN A 177 11.03 6.62 30.42
C ASN A 177 10.24 5.78 29.41
N PHE A 178 10.93 5.28 28.38
CA PHE A 178 10.39 4.38 27.36
C PHE A 178 11.07 3.00 27.36
N ASN A 179 11.82 2.67 28.43
CA ASN A 179 12.36 1.34 28.60
C ASN A 179 11.25 0.32 28.89
N ILE A 180 11.40 -0.86 28.31
CA ILE A 180 10.46 -1.98 28.39
C ILE A 180 11.21 -3.21 28.90
N ASN A 181 10.48 -4.13 29.53
CA ASN A 181 11.03 -5.41 29.95
C ASN A 181 10.68 -6.44 28.87
N MET A 182 11.70 -6.98 28.19
CA MET A 182 11.50 -7.89 27.04
C MET A 182 11.60 -9.37 27.37
N SER A 183 12.02 -9.72 28.58
CA SER A 183 12.18 -11.10 29.01
C SER A 183 11.41 -11.37 30.31
N SER A 184 11.22 -12.66 30.61
CA SER A 184 10.78 -13.10 31.94
C SER A 184 11.76 -12.70 33.05
N ASP A 185 13.00 -12.37 32.69
CA ASP A 185 14.00 -11.82 33.60
C ASP A 185 13.85 -10.30 33.71
N SER A 186 13.39 -9.84 34.87
CA SER A 186 13.02 -8.44 35.14
C SER A 186 14.16 -7.41 35.02
N GLU A 187 15.40 -7.84 34.77
CA GLU A 187 16.60 -7.01 34.78
C GLU A 187 16.98 -6.44 33.41
N THR A 188 16.62 -7.09 32.29
CA THR A 188 16.97 -6.56 30.96
C THR A 188 15.93 -5.57 30.46
N LYS A 189 16.20 -4.29 30.72
CA LYS A 189 15.45 -3.16 30.19
C LYS A 189 16.08 -2.64 28.91
N GLU A 190 15.27 -2.44 27.88
CA GLU A 190 15.71 -1.78 26.66
C GLU A 190 14.66 -0.83 26.10
N ILE A 191 15.07 0.09 25.22
CA ILE A 191 14.14 0.88 24.41
C ILE A 191 13.82 0.07 23.15
N PRO A 192 12.54 -0.17 22.83
CA PRO A 192 12.16 -0.96 21.67
C PRO A 192 12.67 -0.33 20.37
N GLN A 193 12.94 -1.20 19.42
CA GLN A 193 13.23 -0.86 18.04
C GLN A 193 11.91 -0.56 17.31
N ILE A 194 11.99 0.26 16.26
CA ILE A 194 10.85 0.69 15.46
C ILE A 194 11.12 0.32 14.00
N LEU A 195 10.30 -0.59 13.47
CA LEU A 195 10.21 -0.83 12.03
C LEU A 195 8.99 -0.09 11.50
N GLU A 196 9.16 0.64 10.42
CA GLU A 196 8.12 1.50 9.85
C GLU A 196 7.79 1.08 8.42
N ILE A 197 6.50 1.11 8.08
CA ILE A 197 5.97 1.03 6.72
C ILE A 197 5.14 2.29 6.50
N ALA A 198 5.52 3.13 5.54
CA ALA A 198 4.89 4.43 5.31
C ALA A 198 4.40 4.56 3.86
N PHE A 199 3.11 4.30 3.63
CA PHE A 199 2.47 4.41 2.33
C PHE A 199 1.98 5.83 2.03
N GLY A 200 2.26 6.32 0.82
CA GLY A 200 1.68 7.55 0.27
C GLY A 200 0.44 7.25 -0.56
N ILE A 201 -0.75 7.47 -0.01
CA ILE A 201 -2.01 7.00 -0.60
C ILE A 201 -2.30 7.65 -1.96
N ASP A 202 -2.05 8.94 -2.12
CA ASP A 202 -2.26 9.65 -3.38
C ASP A 202 -1.40 9.07 -4.52
N ARG A 203 -0.15 8.69 -4.21
CA ARG A 203 0.76 8.08 -5.19
C ARG A 203 0.31 6.67 -5.56
N ILE A 204 -0.19 5.89 -4.59
CA ILE A 204 -0.78 4.57 -4.85
C ILE A 204 -1.95 4.70 -5.82
N ILE A 205 -2.88 5.62 -5.58
CA ILE A 205 -4.06 5.80 -6.43
C ILE A 205 -3.63 6.13 -7.86
N TYR A 206 -2.73 7.11 -8.04
CA TYR A 206 -2.26 7.49 -9.38
C TYR A 206 -1.55 6.36 -10.10
N THR A 207 -0.58 5.71 -9.44
CA THR A 207 0.18 4.62 -10.05
C THR A 207 -0.70 3.41 -10.36
N LEU A 208 -1.71 3.12 -9.53
CA LEU A 208 -2.66 2.04 -9.78
C LEU A 208 -3.51 2.31 -11.02
N LEU A 209 -4.01 3.55 -11.16
CA LEU A 209 -4.78 3.96 -12.32
C LEU A 209 -3.94 3.88 -13.60
N GLU A 210 -2.72 4.40 -13.60
CA GLU A 210 -1.86 4.41 -14.80
C GLU A 210 -1.43 3.00 -15.23
N THR A 211 -1.11 2.14 -14.27
CA THR A 211 -0.67 0.76 -14.55
C THR A 211 -1.81 -0.14 -15.05
N ASN A 212 -3.06 0.17 -14.68
CA ASN A 212 -4.24 -0.58 -15.12
C ASN A 212 -5.04 0.09 -16.25
N PHE A 213 -4.58 1.25 -16.72
CA PHE A 213 -5.17 1.98 -17.84
C PHE A 213 -4.66 1.46 -19.18
N ASN A 214 -5.59 1.06 -20.05
CA ASN A 214 -5.32 0.61 -21.40
C ASN A 214 -6.18 1.36 -22.43
N VAL A 215 -5.63 1.53 -23.64
CA VAL A 215 -6.37 2.08 -24.79
C VAL A 215 -6.39 1.03 -25.88
N GLU A 216 -7.57 0.47 -26.16
CA GLU A 216 -7.80 -0.54 -27.18
C GLU A 216 -8.74 0.07 -28.25
N GLU A 217 -8.28 0.18 -29.50
CA GLU A 217 -9.06 0.75 -30.62
C GLU A 217 -9.71 2.14 -30.33
N GLY A 218 -9.01 3.00 -29.59
CA GLY A 218 -9.51 4.32 -29.20
C GLY A 218 -10.56 4.30 -28.08
N ARG A 219 -10.76 3.14 -27.43
CA ARG A 219 -11.54 2.99 -26.20
C ARG A 219 -10.61 2.89 -25.01
N ILE A 220 -10.90 3.67 -23.99
CA ILE A 220 -10.22 3.59 -22.71
C ILE A 220 -10.88 2.47 -21.91
N ASN A 221 -10.04 1.59 -21.34
CA ASN A 221 -10.47 0.53 -20.45
C ASN A 221 -9.59 0.57 -19.20
N LEU A 222 -10.21 0.73 -18.04
CA LEU A 222 -9.56 0.76 -16.75
C LEU A 222 -9.81 -0.56 -16.01
N LYS A 223 -8.82 -1.46 -15.98
CA LYS A 223 -8.97 -2.81 -15.40
C LYS A 223 -8.59 -2.81 -13.92
N LEU A 224 -9.47 -2.36 -13.03
CA LEU A 224 -9.22 -2.36 -11.59
C LEU A 224 -9.51 -3.72 -10.95
N ASN A 225 -8.88 -3.98 -9.79
CA ASN A 225 -9.37 -5.01 -8.88
C ASN A 225 -10.86 -4.72 -8.54
N PRO A 226 -11.76 -5.71 -8.67
CA PRO A 226 -13.17 -5.59 -8.31
C PRO A 226 -13.48 -4.88 -6.99
N ASN A 227 -12.68 -5.14 -5.95
CA ASN A 227 -12.88 -4.56 -4.63
C ASN A 227 -12.56 -3.06 -4.57
N LEU A 228 -11.91 -2.53 -5.61
CA LEU A 228 -11.53 -1.12 -5.75
C LEU A 228 -12.35 -0.39 -6.81
N ALA A 229 -13.24 -1.11 -7.53
CA ALA A 229 -14.06 -0.51 -8.57
C ALA A 229 -14.99 0.57 -7.97
N PRO A 230 -15.05 1.79 -8.56
CA PRO A 230 -15.92 2.85 -8.07
C PRO A 230 -17.40 2.44 -8.03
N ASN A 231 -17.82 1.61 -8.98
CA ASN A 231 -19.12 0.95 -9.01
C ASN A 231 -18.90 -0.54 -9.25
N ILE A 232 -19.64 -1.39 -8.54
CA ILE A 232 -19.59 -2.85 -8.77
C ILE A 232 -20.45 -3.18 -10.00
N VAL A 233 -21.65 -2.60 -10.09
CA VAL A 233 -22.60 -2.89 -11.17
C VAL A 233 -23.19 -1.61 -11.75
N ALA A 234 -23.29 -1.50 -13.07
CA ALA A 234 -24.09 -0.48 -13.74
C ALA A 234 -25.34 -1.09 -14.37
N VAL A 235 -26.50 -0.46 -14.21
CA VAL A 235 -27.79 -0.95 -14.70
C VAL A 235 -28.37 -0.01 -15.75
N PHE A 236 -28.72 -0.56 -16.91
CA PHE A 236 -29.14 0.20 -18.09
C PHE A 236 -30.46 -0.32 -18.66
N PRO A 237 -31.47 0.54 -18.88
CA PRO A 237 -32.58 0.18 -19.76
C PRO A 237 -32.12 0.26 -21.22
N LEU A 238 -32.35 -0.77 -22.05
CA LEU A 238 -32.00 -0.76 -23.47
C LEU A 238 -32.58 0.47 -24.17
N VAL A 239 -33.84 0.78 -23.89
CA VAL A 239 -34.56 1.97 -24.38
C VAL A 239 -35.20 2.76 -23.24
N LYS A 240 -35.00 4.07 -23.23
CA LYS A 240 -35.49 4.95 -22.16
C LYS A 240 -37.01 5.25 -22.22
N ASN A 241 -37.61 5.13 -23.41
CA ASN A 241 -38.99 5.54 -23.66
C ASN A 241 -40.02 4.45 -23.34
N LYS A 242 -39.58 3.21 -23.07
CA LYS A 242 -40.47 2.11 -22.71
C LYS A 242 -40.57 2.03 -21.19
N GLU A 243 -41.78 2.25 -20.68
CA GLU A 243 -42.01 2.41 -19.26
C GLU A 243 -41.74 1.12 -18.46
N ASN A 244 -42.14 -0.04 -19.00
CA ASN A 244 -41.88 -1.35 -18.39
C ASN A 244 -40.38 -1.62 -18.21
N ILE A 245 -39.59 -1.45 -19.27
CA ILE A 245 -38.13 -1.64 -19.26
C ILE A 245 -37.46 -0.68 -18.26
N ARG A 246 -37.87 0.60 -18.29
CA ARG A 246 -37.33 1.60 -17.38
C ARG A 246 -37.66 1.30 -15.92
N LYS A 247 -38.90 0.89 -15.63
CA LYS A 247 -39.33 0.53 -14.26
C LYS A 247 -38.56 -0.69 -13.75
N LEU A 248 -38.38 -1.72 -14.57
CA LEU A 248 -37.60 -2.90 -14.22
C LEU A 248 -36.13 -2.56 -13.96
N ALA A 249 -35.49 -1.78 -14.83
CA ALA A 249 -34.11 -1.33 -14.62
C ALA A 249 -33.93 -0.53 -13.32
N LEU A 250 -34.89 0.35 -12.98
CA LEU A 250 -34.88 1.06 -11.71
C LEU A 250 -35.13 0.15 -10.51
N SER A 251 -35.97 -0.89 -10.65
CA SER A 251 -36.18 -1.90 -9.61
C SER A 251 -34.88 -2.65 -9.33
N VAL A 252 -34.26 -3.22 -10.36
CA VAL A 252 -32.98 -3.95 -10.24
C VAL A 252 -31.91 -3.07 -9.60
N HIS A 253 -31.79 -1.82 -10.03
CA HIS A 253 -30.85 -0.87 -9.42
C HIS A 253 -31.12 -0.65 -7.92
N ARG A 254 -32.38 -0.51 -7.51
CA ARG A 254 -32.76 -0.36 -6.10
C ARG A 254 -32.47 -1.62 -5.30
N ASP A 255 -32.83 -2.79 -5.85
CA ASP A 255 -32.60 -4.07 -5.19
C ASP A 255 -31.11 -4.28 -4.92
N LEU A 256 -30.23 -3.90 -5.86
CA LEU A 256 -28.78 -3.92 -5.65
C LEU A 256 -28.34 -3.02 -4.49
N LEU A 257 -28.82 -1.77 -4.45
CA LEU A 257 -28.49 -0.83 -3.38
C LEU A 257 -29.00 -1.29 -2.01
N GLU A 258 -30.21 -1.84 -1.94
CA GLU A 258 -30.80 -2.39 -0.72
C GLU A 258 -29.98 -3.57 -0.18
N ASN A 259 -29.36 -4.34 -1.07
CA ASN A 259 -28.42 -5.42 -0.73
C ASN A 259 -26.96 -4.94 -0.56
N ARG A 260 -26.73 -3.62 -0.43
CA ARG A 260 -25.40 -2.99 -0.23
C ARG A 260 -24.41 -3.25 -1.37
N ILE A 261 -24.90 -3.49 -2.58
CA ILE A 261 -24.09 -3.57 -3.79
C ILE A 261 -24.06 -2.19 -4.43
N ASN A 262 -22.88 -1.59 -4.52
CA ASN A 262 -22.74 -0.27 -5.12
C ASN A 262 -23.12 -0.32 -6.61
N SER A 263 -24.19 0.39 -6.96
CA SER A 263 -24.81 0.36 -8.28
C SER A 263 -24.93 1.74 -8.89
N PHE A 264 -24.67 1.84 -10.20
CA PHE A 264 -24.88 3.04 -11.01
C PHE A 264 -26.02 2.84 -12.01
N TYR A 265 -26.84 3.86 -12.26
CA TYR A 265 -27.93 3.80 -13.24
C TYR A 265 -27.76 4.87 -14.32
N ASP A 266 -27.90 4.48 -15.60
CA ASP A 266 -27.86 5.42 -16.74
C ASP A 266 -28.83 5.03 -17.87
N ALA A 267 -29.60 6.01 -18.33
CA ALA A 267 -30.54 5.89 -19.46
C ALA A 267 -30.22 6.83 -20.63
N SER A 268 -29.08 7.53 -20.59
CA SER A 268 -28.71 8.57 -21.54
C SER A 268 -27.76 8.07 -22.63
N GLY A 269 -28.18 8.21 -23.89
CA GLY A 269 -27.41 7.80 -25.06
C GLY A 269 -27.64 6.35 -25.49
N SER A 270 -26.90 5.89 -26.49
CA SER A 270 -26.96 4.50 -26.94
C SER A 270 -26.35 3.56 -25.89
N ILE A 271 -26.73 2.27 -25.95
CA ILE A 271 -26.20 1.27 -25.00
C ILE A 271 -24.67 1.16 -25.06
N GLY A 272 -24.09 1.17 -26.27
CA GLY A 272 -22.63 1.15 -26.44
C GLY A 272 -21.91 2.35 -25.82
N LYS A 273 -22.53 3.55 -25.84
CA LYS A 273 -21.96 4.73 -25.15
C LYS A 273 -22.00 4.57 -23.63
N ARG A 274 -23.00 3.88 -23.09
CA ARG A 274 -23.12 3.61 -21.65
C ARG A 274 -22.09 2.59 -21.18
N TYR A 275 -21.92 1.48 -21.91
CA TYR A 275 -20.83 0.54 -21.65
C TYR A 275 -19.47 1.24 -21.67
N ARG A 276 -19.19 2.02 -22.71
CA ARG A 276 -17.93 2.76 -22.83
C ARG A 276 -17.63 3.65 -21.61
N ARG A 277 -18.62 4.39 -21.09
CA ARG A 277 -18.43 5.22 -19.88
C ARG A 277 -18.07 4.40 -18.65
N GLN A 278 -18.58 3.18 -18.54
CA GLN A 278 -18.33 2.29 -17.42
C GLN A 278 -16.98 1.57 -17.55
N ASP A 279 -16.61 1.17 -18.76
CA ASP A 279 -15.27 0.66 -19.08
C ASP A 279 -14.20 1.70 -18.74
N GLU A 280 -14.47 2.98 -19.04
CA GLU A 280 -13.59 4.13 -18.78
C GLU A 280 -13.29 4.35 -17.28
N ILE A 281 -14.18 3.93 -16.39
CA ILE A 281 -14.05 4.10 -14.92
C ILE A 281 -13.83 2.78 -14.18
N GLY A 282 -13.70 1.66 -14.91
CA GLY A 282 -13.42 0.35 -14.34
C GLY A 282 -14.57 -0.29 -13.57
N THR A 283 -15.81 -0.05 -14.00
CA THR A 283 -16.97 -0.75 -13.43
C THR A 283 -16.93 -2.22 -13.79
N MET A 284 -17.17 -3.10 -12.81
CA MET A 284 -16.97 -4.53 -12.98
C MET A 284 -18.04 -5.19 -13.87
N TYR A 285 -19.31 -4.86 -13.66
CA TYR A 285 -20.43 -5.48 -14.38
C TYR A 285 -21.38 -4.43 -14.97
N CYS A 286 -21.93 -4.71 -16.15
CA CYS A 286 -23.03 -3.96 -16.71
C CYS A 286 -24.23 -4.90 -16.95
N VAL A 287 -25.38 -4.54 -16.38
CA VAL A 287 -26.66 -5.24 -16.54
C VAL A 287 -27.56 -4.40 -17.45
N THR A 288 -28.03 -5.00 -18.53
CA THR A 288 -28.93 -4.34 -19.48
C THR A 288 -30.29 -5.00 -19.47
N ILE A 289 -31.33 -4.20 -19.24
CA ILE A 289 -32.72 -4.64 -19.30
C ILE A 289 -33.25 -4.35 -20.70
N ASP A 290 -33.67 -5.39 -21.41
CA ASP A 290 -34.11 -5.32 -22.80
C ASP A 290 -35.61 -5.63 -22.95
N TYR A 291 -36.02 -6.03 -24.15
CA TYR A 291 -37.43 -6.34 -24.44
C TYR A 291 -37.84 -7.75 -23.98
N ASP A 292 -36.87 -8.65 -23.77
CA ASP A 292 -37.11 -10.05 -23.38
C ASP A 292 -37.07 -10.23 -21.86
N SER A 293 -36.55 -9.21 -21.15
CA SER A 293 -36.52 -9.10 -19.68
C SER A 293 -37.90 -8.87 -19.06
#